data_AF-A0A9E2DNA4-F1
#
_entry.id   AF-A0A9E2DNA4-F1
#
_cell.length_a   1.000
_cell.length_b   1.000
_cell.length_c   1.000
_cell.angle_alpha   90.00
_cell.angle_beta   90.00
_cell.angle_gamma   90.00
#
_symmetry.space_group_name_H-M   'P 1'
#
loop_
_entity.id
_entity.type
_entity.pdbx_description
1 polymer ?
#
loop_
_entity_poly.entity_id
_entity_poly.type
_entity_poly.pdbx_seq_one_letter_code
_entity_poly.pdbx_strand_id
1 'polypeptide(L)'
;MVRKSKTKKTNFFIKFWYGDLSLPMSYWLVGVVFGLVVGFSVGMIAYSMGMPEAAINFLILPWAIYSTVGIWRSSDKYKGSKFWAVLTKILIVIGVISYFSGLITATT
;
A
#
# COMPACT_ATOMS: atom_id res chain seq x y z
N MET A 1 -13.14 35.34 -17.46
CA MET A 1 -11.87 35.24 -16.70
C MET A 1 -11.76 33.84 -16.08
N VAL A 2 -10.90 32.97 -16.61
CA VAL A 2 -10.64 31.66 -15.99
C VAL A 2 -9.73 31.89 -14.79
N ARG A 3 -10.24 31.74 -13.56
CA ARG A 3 -9.40 31.70 -12.35
C ARG A 3 -8.51 30.46 -12.45
N LYS A 4 -7.24 30.64 -12.87
CA LYS A 4 -6.21 29.61 -12.70
C LYS A 4 -6.11 29.34 -11.20
N SER A 5 -6.69 28.23 -10.73
CA SER A 5 -6.50 27.81 -9.35
C SER A 5 -5.01 27.53 -9.16
N LYS A 6 -4.42 28.13 -8.12
CA LYS A 6 -3.04 27.82 -7.74
C LYS A 6 -3.00 26.32 -7.43
N THR A 7 -2.38 25.53 -8.30
CA THR A 7 -2.15 24.10 -8.05
C THR A 7 -1.27 23.98 -6.82
N LYS A 8 -1.89 23.69 -5.68
CA LYS A 8 -1.20 23.41 -4.41
C LYS A 8 -0.23 22.26 -4.70
N LYS A 9 1.07 22.44 -4.46
CA LYS A 9 2.04 21.35 -4.57
C LYS A 9 1.63 20.28 -3.57
N THR A 10 1.01 19.20 -4.05
CA THR A 10 0.60 18.08 -3.20
C THR A 10 1.82 17.23 -2.85
N ASN A 11 1.93 16.85 -1.58
CA ASN A 11 3.03 16.02 -1.09
C ASN A 11 3.00 14.64 -1.73
N PHE A 12 4.16 13.96 -1.78
CA PHE A 12 4.32 12.64 -2.39
C PHE A 12 3.27 11.63 -1.89
N PHE A 13 3.10 11.52 -0.57
CA PHE A 13 2.15 10.59 0.06
C PHE A 13 0.69 10.90 -0.30
N ILE A 14 0.35 12.19 -0.40
CA ILE A 14 -1.00 12.62 -0.82
C ILE A 14 -1.23 12.21 -2.28
N LYS A 15 -0.26 12.46 -3.16
CA LYS A 15 -0.33 12.04 -4.57
C LYS A 15 -0.46 10.52 -4.71
N PHE A 16 0.28 9.75 -3.91
CA PHE A 16 0.17 8.29 -3.89
C PHE A 16 -1.24 7.84 -3.52
N TRP A 17 -1.79 8.35 -2.41
CA TRP A 17 -3.12 7.98 -1.94
C TRP A 17 -4.21 8.29 -2.98
N TYR A 18 -4.10 9.38 -3.73
CA TYR A 18 -5.02 9.70 -4.82
C TYR A 18 -4.74 8.94 -6.12
N GLY A 19 -3.67 8.16 -6.21
CA GLY A 19 -3.28 7.40 -7.40
C GLY A 19 -2.65 8.25 -8.51
N ASP A 20 -2.11 9.42 -8.18
CA ASP A 20 -1.47 10.33 -9.15
C ASP A 20 0.01 9.97 -9.40
N LEU A 21 0.54 8.96 -8.70
CA LEU A 21 1.84 8.38 -8.98
C LEU A 21 1.75 7.35 -10.12
N SER A 22 2.87 7.18 -10.84
CA SER A 22 2.94 6.15 -11.88
C SER A 22 2.81 4.76 -11.26
N LEU A 23 2.14 3.85 -11.96
CA LEU A 23 1.90 2.49 -11.50
C LEU A 23 3.19 1.75 -11.06
N PRO A 24 4.30 1.79 -11.81
CA PRO A 24 5.53 1.14 -11.37
C PRO A 24 6.09 1.74 -10.08
N MET A 25 6.02 3.07 -9.91
CA MET A 25 6.49 3.74 -8.70
C MET A 25 5.60 3.38 -7.50
N SER A 26 4.28 3.41 -7.70
CA SER A 26 3.33 3.01 -6.66
C SER A 26 3.55 1.57 -6.21
N TYR A 27 3.75 0.63 -7.14
CA TYR A 27 3.95 -0.78 -6.81
C TYR A 27 5.35 -1.06 -6.22
N TRP A 28 6.42 -0.71 -6.94
CA TRP A 28 7.78 -1.06 -6.51
C TRP A 28 8.27 -0.21 -5.34
N LEU A 29 8.11 1.11 -5.39
CA LEU A 29 8.63 1.96 -4.31
C LEU A 29 7.74 1.86 -3.07
N VAL A 30 6.42 2.07 -3.22
CA VAL A 30 5.55 2.11 -2.04
C VAL A 30 5.13 0.71 -1.62
N GLY A 31 4.66 -0.14 -2.55
CA GLY A 31 4.26 -1.51 -2.22
C GLY A 31 5.41 -2.37 -1.72
N VAL A 32 6.54 -2.40 -2.44
CA VAL A 32 7.66 -3.29 -2.13
C VAL A 32 8.67 -2.62 -1.19
N VAL A 33 9.35 -1.55 -1.62
CA VAL A 33 10.46 -0.96 -0.84
C VAL A 33 9.98 -0.43 0.50
N PHE A 34 8.97 0.44 0.53
CA PHE A 34 8.42 0.93 1.79
C PHE A 34 7.68 -0.17 2.57
N GLY A 35 7.05 -1.12 1.88
CA GLY A 35 6.44 -2.28 2.52
C GLY A 35 7.44 -3.11 3.33
N LEU A 36 8.63 -3.38 2.78
CA LEU A 36 9.71 -4.06 3.47
C LEU A 36 10.22 -3.27 4.68
N VAL A 37 10.42 -1.96 4.51
CA VAL A 37 10.87 -1.08 5.60
C VAL A 37 9.85 -1.08 6.75
N VAL A 38 8.56 -0.95 6.44
CA VAL A 38 7.49 -0.96 7.45
C VAL A 38 7.40 -2.32 8.12
N GLY A 39 7.35 -3.41 7.35
CA GLY A 39 7.25 -4.77 7.89
C GLY A 39 8.43 -5.12 8.81
N PHE A 40 9.66 -4.81 8.37
CA PHE A 40 10.87 -5.03 9.17
C PHE A 40 10.85 -4.19 10.45
N SER A 41 10.50 -2.91 10.35
CA SER A 41 10.46 -2.00 11.50
C SER A 41 9.42 -2.45 12.53
N VAL A 42 8.22 -2.81 12.08
CA VAL A 42 7.15 -3.31 12.97
C VAL A 42 7.56 -4.64 13.62
N GLY A 43 8.14 -5.56 12.85
CA GLY A 43 8.63 -6.84 13.38
C GLY A 43 9.70 -6.67 14.45
N MET A 44 10.69 -5.80 14.21
CA MET A 44 11.74 -5.47 15.19
C MET A 44 11.17 -4.87 16.47
N ILE A 45 10.23 -3.92 16.36
CA ILE A 45 9.58 -3.30 17.51
C ILE A 45 8.79 -4.35 18.30
N ALA A 46 7.94 -5.13 17.63
CA ALA A 46 7.12 -6.16 18.26
C ALA A 46 7.97 -7.21 18.99
N TYR A 47 9.06 -7.67 18.35
CA TYR A 47 10.01 -8.59 18.96
C TYR A 47 10.68 -7.98 20.21
N SER A 48 11.17 -6.74 20.10
CA SER A 48 11.85 -6.06 21.22
C SER A 48 10.93 -5.82 22.42
N MET A 49 9.61 -5.72 22.19
CA MET A 49 8.60 -5.49 23.21
C MET A 49 7.94 -6.80 23.69
N GLY A 50 8.34 -7.97 23.18
CA GLY A 50 7.73 -9.26 23.53
C GLY A 50 6.25 -9.35 23.14
N MET A 51 5.84 -8.63 22.09
CA MET A 51 4.44 -8.62 21.64
C MET A 51 4.07 -9.96 20.98
N PRO A 52 2.81 -10.42 21.13
CA PRO A 52 2.33 -11.58 20.40
C PRO A 52 2.31 -11.30 18.89
N GLU A 53 2.51 -12.33 18.07
CA GLU A 53 2.52 -12.20 16.61
C GLU A 53 1.24 -11.58 16.06
N ALA A 54 0.09 -11.86 16.68
CA ALA A 54 -1.19 -11.26 16.32
C ALA A 54 -1.16 -9.72 16.37
N ALA A 55 -0.39 -9.12 17.29
CA ALA A 55 -0.27 -7.67 17.40
C ALA A 55 0.46 -7.04 16.19
N ILE A 56 1.39 -7.76 15.57
CA ILE A 56 2.10 -7.31 14.35
C ILE A 56 1.09 -7.04 13.23
N ASN A 57 0.11 -7.94 13.07
CA ASN A 57 -0.91 -7.78 12.04
C ASN A 57 -1.73 -6.50 12.26
N PHE A 58 -2.15 -6.22 13.49
CA PHE A 58 -2.88 -4.98 13.79
C PHE A 58 -2.04 -3.71 13.54
N LEU A 59 -0.74 -3.75 13.84
CA LEU A 59 0.17 -2.63 13.61
C LEU A 59 0.45 -2.38 12.12
N ILE A 60 0.45 -3.42 11.29
CA ILE A 60 0.67 -3.31 9.83
C ILE A 60 -0.61 -2.89 9.09
N LEU A 61 -1.79 -3.12 9.67
CA LEU A 61 -3.08 -2.88 9.01
C LEU A 61 -3.23 -1.47 8.39
N PRO A 62 -2.86 -0.36 9.06
CA PRO A 62 -2.96 0.97 8.47
C PRO A 62 -2.10 1.11 7.20
N TRP A 63 -0.91 0.51 7.21
CA TRP A 63 -0.03 0.49 6.04
C TRP A 63 -0.58 -0.38 4.91
N ALA A 64 -1.14 -1.55 5.25
CA ALA A 64 -1.77 -2.44 4.28
C ALA A 64 -2.92 -1.73 3.54
N ILE A 65 -3.78 -1.00 4.26
CA ILE A 65 -4.86 -0.20 3.67
C ILE A 65 -4.28 0.93 2.81
N TYR A 66 -3.32 1.67 3.36
CA TYR A 66 -2.69 2.80 2.67
C TYR A 66 -2.09 2.41 1.32
N SER A 67 -1.25 1.38 1.33
CA SER A 67 -0.57 0.86 0.14
C SER A 67 -1.55 0.26 -0.87
N THR A 68 -2.49 -0.57 -0.40
CA THR A 68 -3.52 -1.20 -1.25
C THR A 68 -4.34 -0.16 -2.01
N VAL A 69 -4.90 0.83 -1.30
CA VAL A 69 -5.74 1.86 -1.91
C VAL A 69 -4.94 2.73 -2.88
N GLY A 70 -3.72 3.13 -2.51
CA GLY A 70 -2.88 3.96 -3.37
C GLY A 70 -2.46 3.26 -4.66
N ILE A 71 -2.04 1.99 -4.58
CA ILE A 71 -1.67 1.20 -5.76
C ILE A 71 -2.90 0.91 -6.63
N TRP A 72 -4.04 0.54 -6.02
CA TRP A 72 -5.28 0.29 -6.76
C TRP A 72 -5.71 1.53 -7.56
N ARG A 73 -5.76 2.70 -6.93
CA ARG A 73 -6.09 3.96 -7.61
C ARG A 73 -5.07 4.34 -8.68
N SER A 74 -3.79 4.05 -8.46
CA SER A 74 -2.74 4.25 -9.48
C SER A 74 -2.96 3.33 -10.69
N SER A 75 -3.44 2.11 -10.47
CA SER A 75 -3.77 1.17 -11.55
C SER A 75 -4.99 1.61 -12.37
N ASP A 76 -6.01 2.19 -11.71
CA ASP A 76 -7.19 2.74 -12.38
C ASP A 76 -6.84 3.93 -13.28
N LYS A 77 -5.87 4.75 -12.86
CA LYS A 77 -5.39 5.91 -13.60
C LYS A 77 -4.28 5.59 -14.61
N TYR A 78 -3.84 4.34 -14.69
CA TYR A 78 -2.71 3.95 -15.53
C TYR A 78 -3.06 4.04 -17.01
N LYS A 79 -2.38 4.92 -17.74
CA LYS A 79 -2.60 5.14 -19.19
C LYS A 79 -1.74 4.24 -20.09
N GLY A 80 -0.85 3.44 -19.51
CA GLY A 80 0.01 2.51 -20.25
C GLY A 80 -0.73 1.22 -20.63
N SER A 81 0.02 0.14 -20.85
CA SER A 81 -0.57 -1.16 -21.18
C SER A 81 -1.53 -1.64 -20.08
N LYS A 82 -2.76 -1.98 -20.48
CA LYS A 82 -3.80 -2.53 -19.58
C LYS A 82 -3.34 -3.83 -18.90
N PHE A 83 -2.44 -4.58 -19.52
CA PHE A 83 -1.86 -5.79 -18.94
C PHE A 83 -1.27 -5.53 -17.56
N TRP A 84 -0.45 -4.49 -17.41
CA TRP A 84 0.17 -4.14 -16.13
C TRP A 84 -0.85 -3.68 -15.09
N ALA A 85 -1.85 -2.89 -15.48
CA ALA A 85 -2.89 -2.45 -14.56
C ALA A 85 -3.70 -3.64 -14.01
N VAL A 86 -4.09 -4.58 -14.88
CA VAL A 86 -4.84 -5.78 -14.48
C VAL A 86 -3.98 -6.69 -13.62
N LEU A 87 -2.72 -6.93 -14.01
CA LEU A 87 -1.80 -7.75 -13.24
C LEU A 87 -1.61 -7.20 -11.82
N THR A 88 -1.41 -5.89 -11.67
CA THR A 88 -1.28 -5.26 -10.36
C THR A 88 -2.54 -5.46 -9.50
N LYS A 89 -3.74 -5.34 -10.07
CA LYS A 89 -4.98 -5.58 -9.32
C LYS A 89 -5.11 -7.03 -8.84
N ILE A 90 -4.76 -7.99 -9.70
CA ILE A 90 -4.76 -9.41 -9.33
C ILE A 90 -3.79 -9.65 -8.16
N LEU A 91 -2.56 -9.12 -8.24
CA LEU A 91 -1.57 -9.26 -7.18
C LEU A 91 -2.02 -8.61 -5.86
N ILE A 92 -2.68 -7.44 -5.93
CA ILE A 92 -3.28 -6.80 -4.74
C ILE A 92 -4.35 -7.70 -4.12
N VAL A 93 -5.28 -8.24 -4.92
CA VAL A 93 -6.35 -9.10 -4.39
C VAL A 93 -5.76 -10.34 -3.72
N ILE A 94 -4.77 -10.98 -4.34
CA ILE A 94 -4.07 -12.12 -3.74
C ILE A 94 -3.43 -11.71 -2.41
N GLY A 95 -2.69 -10.59 -2.38
CA GLY A 95 -2.03 -10.11 -1.17
C GLY A 95 -3.02 -9.79 -0.04
N VAL A 96 -4.16 -9.17 -0.36
CA VAL A 96 -5.22 -8.89 0.61
C VAL A 96 -5.81 -10.19 1.16
N ILE A 97 -6.11 -11.17 0.31
CA ILE A 97 -6.61 -12.48 0.74
C ILE A 97 -5.59 -13.15 1.66
N SER A 98 -4.33 -13.23 1.26
CA SER A 98 -3.27 -13.83 2.08
C SER A 98 -3.13 -13.15 3.45
N TYR A 99 -3.23 -11.81 3.48
CA TYR A 99 -3.16 -11.04 4.71
C TYR A 99 -4.34 -11.36 5.65
N PHE A 100 -5.57 -11.41 5.13
CA PHE A 100 -6.74 -11.77 5.93
C PHE A 100 -6.76 -13.23 6.36
N SER A 101 -6.25 -14.15 5.55
CA SER A 101 -6.05 -15.55 5.95
C SER A 101 -5.08 -15.65 7.13
N GLY A 102 -3.96 -14.91 7.08
CA GLY A 102 -3.00 -14.86 8.20
C GLY A 102 -3.60 -14.30 9.49
N LEU A 103 -4.48 -13.29 9.39
CA LEU A 103 -5.21 -12.75 10.53
C LEU A 103 -6.09 -13.80 11.22
N ILE A 104 -6.81 -14.62 10.43
CA ILE A 104 -7.70 -15.66 10.97
C ILE A 104 -6.87 -16.71 11.69
N THR A 105 -5.83 -17.24 11.05
CA THR A 105 -4.97 -18.29 11.64
C THR A 105 -4.25 -17.83 12.90
N ALA A 106 -3.83 -16.56 12.97
CA ALA A 106 -3.17 -16.02 14.17
C ALA A 106 -4.10 -15.89 15.39
N THR A 107 -5.41 -16.07 15.23
CA THR A 107 -6.43 -15.92 16.30
C THR A 107 -7.13 -17.22 16.70
N THR A 108 -6.87 -18.33 15.99
CA THR A 108 -7.35 -19.70 16.29
C THR A 108 -6.25 -20.56 16.86
#